data_AF-A0A845UXM8-F1
#
_entry.id   AF-A0A845UXM8-F1
#
_cell.length_a   1.000
_cell.length_b   1.000
_cell.length_c   1.000
_cell.angle_alpha   90.00
_cell.angle_beta   90.00
_cell.angle_gamma   90.00
#
_symmetry.space_group_name_H-M   'P 1'
#
loop_
_entity.id
_entity.type
_entity.pdbx_description
1 polymer ?
#
loop_
_entity_poly.entity_id
_entity_poly.type
_entity_poly.pdbx_seq_one_letter_code
_entity_poly.pdbx_strand_id
1 'polypeptide(L)'
;MSLPGPGLERRLTGLFGAALAGVVLYAGMKLMDPATPALIAAGLMVCAGTPLVFLLRLKKPATKEHPVIVSSLCGLGCVMIMVGVQRYGDEHQPLLAVALLVLIGWMLYQRRIWRASGPRD
;
A
#
# COMPACT_ATOMS: atom_id res chain seq x y z
N MET A 1 -1.27 -28.14 1.19
CA MET A 1 -1.25 -26.86 1.94
C MET A 1 -2.67 -26.33 1.92
N SER A 2 -3.39 -26.38 3.05
CA SER A 2 -4.82 -26.07 3.13
C SER A 2 -5.09 -24.60 2.79
N LEU A 3 -6.07 -24.34 1.90
CA LEU A 3 -6.48 -22.98 1.55
C LEU A 3 -7.14 -22.30 2.76
N PRO A 4 -6.85 -21.01 3.01
CA PRO A 4 -7.59 -20.22 3.99
C PRO A 4 -9.10 -20.29 3.72
N GLY A 5 -9.91 -20.59 4.74
CA GLY A 5 -11.36 -20.49 4.60
C GLY A 5 -11.81 -19.06 4.23
N PRO A 6 -12.99 -18.88 3.60
CA PRO A 6 -13.47 -17.57 3.10
C PRO A 6 -13.55 -16.46 4.17
N GLY A 7 -13.61 -16.84 5.46
CA GLY A 7 -13.54 -15.89 6.58
C GLY A 7 -12.14 -15.30 6.83
N LEU A 8 -11.06 -16.02 6.53
CA LEU A 8 -9.69 -15.55 6.78
C LEU A 8 -9.27 -14.49 5.74
N GLU A 9 -9.65 -14.66 4.48
CA GLU A 9 -9.37 -13.69 3.41
C GLU A 9 -10.05 -12.35 3.65
N ARG A 10 -11.31 -12.39 4.11
CA ARG A 10 -12.08 -11.19 4.46
C ARG A 10 -11.45 -10.45 5.64
N ARG A 11 -10.98 -11.18 6.65
CA ARG A 11 -10.24 -10.61 7.80
C ARG A 11 -8.91 -10.00 7.38
N LEU A 12 -8.12 -10.70 6.57
CA LEU A 12 -6.84 -10.19 6.07
C LEU A 12 -7.02 -8.93 5.21
N THR A 13 -8.02 -8.92 4.33
CA THR A 13 -8.35 -7.74 3.52
C THR A 13 -8.80 -6.58 4.40
N GLY A 14 -9.62 -6.83 5.41
CA GLY A 14 -10.05 -5.81 6.36
C GLY A 14 -8.89 -5.23 7.18
N LEU A 15 -8.02 -6.09 7.73
CA LEU A 15 -6.85 -5.66 8.50
C LEU A 15 -5.85 -4.89 7.64
N PHE A 16 -5.56 -5.38 6.45
CA PHE A 16 -4.64 -4.71 5.53
C PHE A 16 -5.22 -3.39 5.03
N GLY A 17 -6.51 -3.35 4.69
CA GLY A 17 -7.21 -2.10 4.35
C GLY A 17 -7.22 -1.08 5.50
N ALA A 18 -7.42 -1.53 6.74
CA ALA A 18 -7.35 -0.67 7.92
C ALA A 18 -5.92 -0.12 8.14
N ALA A 19 -4.90 -0.96 7.96
CA ALA A 19 -3.50 -0.52 8.03
C ALA A 19 -3.19 0.54 6.95
N LEU A 20 -3.62 0.33 5.71
CA LEU A 20 -3.47 1.31 4.63
C LEU A 20 -4.20 2.62 4.95
N ALA A 21 -5.43 2.55 5.47
CA ALA A 21 -6.18 3.72 5.90
C ALA A 21 -5.43 4.50 7.00
N GLY A 22 -4.84 3.79 7.97
CA GLY A 22 -3.99 4.39 9.00
C GLY A 22 -2.78 5.14 8.40
N VAL A 23 -2.09 4.53 7.42
CA VAL A 23 -0.96 5.18 6.74
C VAL A 23 -1.42 6.40 5.93
N VAL A 24 -2.57 6.33 5.26
CA VAL A 24 -3.16 7.47 4.53
C VAL A 24 -3.51 8.61 5.48
N LEU A 25 -4.15 8.33 6.61
CA LEU A 25 -4.44 9.35 7.63
C LEU A 25 -3.16 9.98 8.17
N TYR A 26 -2.16 9.15 8.48
CA TYR A 26 -0.86 9.62 8.94
C TYR A 26 -0.15 10.50 7.89
N ALA A 27 -0.19 10.11 6.62
CA ALA A 27 0.35 10.91 5.53
C ALA A 27 -0.42 12.25 5.36
N GLY A 28 -1.74 12.24 5.57
CA GLY A 28 -2.57 13.45 5.63
C GLY A 28 -2.17 14.38 6.78
N MET A 29 -1.91 13.85 7.98
CA MET A 29 -1.38 14.63 9.09
C MET A 29 -0.01 15.24 8.75
N LYS A 30 0.85 14.46 8.07
CA LYS A 30 2.16 14.93 7.63
C LYS A 30 2.10 16.00 6.54
N LEU A 31 1.06 16.02 5.71
CA LEU A 31 0.84 17.13 4.76
C LEU A 31 0.49 18.44 5.46
N MET A 32 -0.08 18.39 6.66
CA MET A 32 -0.40 19.57 7.46
C MET A 32 0.76 20.02 8.36
N ASP A 33 1.82 19.21 8.46
CA ASP A 33 3.01 19.49 9.25
C ASP A 33 4.01 20.34 8.44
N PRO A 34 4.26 21.61 8.80
CA PRO A 34 5.16 22.49 8.06
C PRO A 34 6.62 21.99 8.08
N ALA A 35 6.99 21.12 9.03
CA ALA A 35 8.32 20.51 9.07
C ALA A 35 8.47 19.35 8.07
N THR A 36 7.38 18.85 7.49
CA THR A 36 7.44 17.75 6.51
C THR A 36 7.27 18.28 5.10
N PRO A 37 8.25 18.07 4.20
CA PRO A 37 8.12 18.46 2.80
C PRO A 37 6.89 17.81 2.15
N ALA A 38 6.07 18.61 1.47
CA ALA A 38 4.84 18.15 0.83
C ALA A 38 5.08 16.98 -0.15
N LEU A 39 6.23 16.97 -0.83
CA LEU A 39 6.63 15.88 -1.74
C LEU A 39 6.67 14.51 -1.04
N ILE A 40 7.22 14.47 0.18
CA ILE A 40 7.38 13.24 0.96
C ILE A 40 6.02 12.74 1.44
N ALA A 41 5.23 13.64 2.02
CA ALA A 41 3.90 13.29 2.51
C ALA A 41 2.94 12.91 1.36
N ALA A 42 3.02 13.59 0.21
CA ALA A 42 2.30 13.23 -1.00
C ALA A 42 2.75 11.86 -1.56
N GLY A 43 4.05 11.58 -1.54
CA GLY A 43 4.58 10.26 -1.93
C GLY A 43 4.01 9.13 -1.06
N LEU A 44 3.88 9.35 0.25
CA LEU A 44 3.29 8.38 1.18
C LEU A 44 1.77 8.22 0.94
N MET A 45 1.07 9.32 0.66
CA MET A 45 -0.35 9.31 0.25
C MET A 45 -0.55 8.50 -1.03
N VAL A 46 0.29 8.69 -2.05
CA VAL A 46 0.21 7.91 -3.30
C VAL A 46 0.51 6.44 -3.03
N CYS A 47 1.55 6.16 -2.23
CA CYS A 47 2.00 4.81 -1.91
C CYS A 47 0.90 3.97 -1.24
N ALA A 48 0.27 4.50 -0.18
CA ALA A 48 -0.76 3.79 0.59
C ALA A 48 -2.18 4.00 0.03
N GLY A 49 -2.46 5.17 -0.55
CA GLY A 49 -3.77 5.53 -1.08
C GLY A 49 -4.14 4.71 -2.31
N THR A 50 -3.17 4.43 -3.20
CA THR A 50 -3.44 3.64 -4.41
C THR A 50 -3.98 2.23 -4.11
N PRO A 51 -3.30 1.38 -3.30
CA PRO A 51 -3.84 0.08 -2.95
C PRO A 51 -5.12 0.19 -2.11
N LEU A 52 -5.27 1.21 -1.26
CA LEU A 52 -6.50 1.42 -0.49
C LEU A 52 -7.71 1.69 -1.39
N VAL A 53 -7.58 2.62 -2.34
CA VAL A 53 -8.64 2.93 -3.31
C VAL A 53 -8.97 1.71 -4.15
N PHE A 54 -7.97 0.93 -4.53
CA PHE A 54 -8.20 -0.33 -5.23
C PHE A 54 -9.04 -1.31 -4.40
N LEU A 55 -8.69 -1.53 -3.13
CA LEU A 55 -9.45 -2.40 -2.24
C LEU A 55 -10.89 -1.92 -2.02
N LEU A 56 -11.11 -0.61 -1.90
CA LEU A 56 -12.44 -0.02 -1.75
C LEU A 56 -13.31 -0.16 -3.01
N ARG A 57 -12.69 -0.20 -4.20
CA ARG A 57 -13.41 -0.37 -5.48
C ARG A 57 -13.70 -1.83 -5.82
N LEU A 58 -13.03 -2.79 -5.17
CA LEU A 58 -13.27 -4.20 -5.43
C LEU A 58 -14.61 -4.66 -4.84
N LYS A 59 -15.56 -4.99 -5.72
CA LYS A 59 -16.80 -5.70 -5.35
C LYS A 59 -16.56 -7.18 -4.99
N LYS A 60 -15.44 -7.77 -5.42
CA LYS A 60 -15.00 -9.13 -5.09
C LYS A 60 -13.49 -9.13 -4.79
N PRO A 61 -13.02 -9.88 -3.78
CA PRO A 61 -11.62 -9.87 -3.35
C PRO A 61 -10.64 -10.52 -4.34
N ALA A 62 -11.13 -11.22 -5.37
CA ALA A 62 -10.31 -11.95 -6.33
C ALA A 62 -10.37 -11.30 -7.73
N THR A 63 -9.44 -10.41 -8.04
CA THR A 63 -9.08 -10.13 -9.43
C THR A 63 -8.14 -11.24 -9.91
N LYS A 64 -8.51 -11.91 -11.01
CA LYS A 64 -7.69 -12.97 -11.64
C LYS A 64 -6.33 -12.44 -12.13
N GLU A 65 -6.23 -11.14 -12.35
CA GLU A 65 -5.04 -10.46 -12.85
C GLU A 65 -4.41 -9.56 -11.79
N HIS A 66 -3.08 -9.52 -11.77
CA HIS A 66 -2.32 -8.63 -10.92
C HIS A 66 -2.50 -7.18 -11.41
N PRO A 67 -3.03 -6.25 -10.60
CA PRO A 67 -3.20 -4.86 -10.99
C PRO A 67 -1.86 -4.12 -11.03
N VAL A 68 -1.12 -4.28 -12.12
CA VAL A 68 0.22 -3.70 -12.33
C VAL A 68 0.23 -2.20 -12.07
N ILE A 69 -0.80 -1.48 -12.54
CA ILE A 69 -0.95 -0.03 -12.35
C ILE A 69 -0.90 0.35 -10.85
N VAL A 70 -1.53 -0.44 -9.98
CA VAL A 70 -1.56 -0.16 -8.54
C VAL A 70 -0.16 -0.31 -7.94
N SER A 71 0.56 -1.37 -8.31
CA SER A 71 1.93 -1.60 -7.86
C SER A 71 2.90 -0.54 -8.42
N SER A 72 2.72 -0.11 -9.66
CA SER A 72 3.52 0.95 -10.29
C SER A 72 3.32 2.31 -9.59
N LEU A 73 2.07 2.69 -9.30
CA LEU A 73 1.78 3.91 -8.55
C LEU A 73 2.28 3.83 -7.12
N CYS A 74 2.16 2.67 -6.47
CA CYS A 74 2.73 2.44 -5.15
C CYS A 74 4.26 2.64 -5.13
N GLY A 75 4.95 2.07 -6.13
CA GLY A 75 6.39 2.26 -6.34
C GLY A 75 6.77 3.71 -6.66
N LEU A 76 5.95 4.43 -7.45
CA LEU A 76 6.15 5.86 -7.69
C LEU A 76 6.13 6.67 -6.39
N GLY A 77 5.21 6.35 -5.47
CA GLY A 77 5.18 6.95 -4.13
C GLY A 77 6.48 6.75 -3.36
N CYS A 78 7.06 5.54 -3.41
CA CYS A 78 8.38 5.26 -2.82
C CYS A 78 9.49 6.11 -3.46
N VAL A 79 9.49 6.24 -4.79
CA VAL A 79 10.47 7.07 -5.52
C VAL A 79 10.34 8.55 -5.14
N MET A 80 9.11 9.08 -5.04
CA MET A 80 8.88 10.46 -4.59
C MET A 80 9.47 10.71 -3.21
N ILE A 81 9.27 9.78 -2.27
CA ILE A 81 9.86 9.87 -0.94
C ILE A 81 11.37 9.77 -1.00
N MET A 82 11.94 8.85 -1.78
CA MET A 82 13.38 8.70 -1.94
C MET A 82 14.03 9.99 -2.47
N VAL A 83 13.43 10.62 -3.48
CA VAL A 83 13.84 11.95 -3.98
C VAL A 83 13.71 13.01 -2.89
N GLY A 84 12.65 12.96 -2.10
CA GLY A 84 12.45 13.84 -0.96
C GLY A 84 13.53 13.69 0.12
N VAL A 85 13.87 12.46 0.52
CA VAL A 85 14.94 12.17 1.49
C VAL A 85 16.28 12.71 0.98
N GLN A 86 16.63 12.42 -0.28
CA GLN A 86 17.86 12.92 -0.91
C GLN A 86 17.94 14.45 -0.94
N ARG A 87 16.80 15.15 -0.97
CA ARG A 87 16.74 16.61 -1.08
C ARG A 87 16.61 17.32 0.27
N TYR A 88 15.88 16.74 1.22
CA TYR A 88 15.47 17.40 2.45
C TYR A 88 16.12 16.81 3.70
N GLY A 89 16.81 15.68 3.58
CA GLY A 89 17.60 15.09 4.67
C GLY A 89 17.13 13.70 5.09
N ASP A 90 18.04 13.00 5.79
CA ASP A 90 17.86 11.61 6.23
C ASP A 90 16.86 11.45 7.37
N GLU A 91 16.45 12.52 8.05
CA GLU A 91 15.39 12.50 9.06
C GLU A 91 14.06 11.96 8.54
N HIS A 92 13.86 11.97 7.21
CA HIS A 92 12.67 11.44 6.56
C HIS A 92 12.79 9.97 6.12
N GLN A 93 13.94 9.31 6.32
CA GLN A 93 14.12 7.88 6.04
C GLN A 93 13.05 6.96 6.68
N PRO A 94 12.55 7.23 7.91
CA PRO A 94 11.46 6.44 8.48
C PRO A 94 10.19 6.43 7.61
N LEU A 95 9.88 7.53 6.92
CA LEU A 95 8.74 7.61 6.01
C LEU A 95 8.96 6.76 4.75
N LEU A 96 10.19 6.69 4.26
CA LEU A 96 10.57 5.77 3.18
C LEU A 96 10.41 4.31 3.61
N ALA A 97 10.84 3.97 4.82
CA ALA A 97 10.69 2.62 5.37
C ALA A 97 9.21 2.22 5.45
N VAL A 98 8.32 3.12 5.91
CA VAL A 98 6.87 2.88 5.93
C VAL A 98 6.32 2.65 4.51
N ALA A 99 6.72 3.47 3.53
CA ALA A 99 6.29 3.29 2.14
C ALA A 99 6.76 1.96 1.54
N LEU A 100 8.00 1.56 1.81
CA LEU A 100 8.51 0.24 1.40
C LEU A 100 7.74 -0.90 2.06
N LEU A 101 7.39 -0.78 3.35
CA LEU A 101 6.56 -1.77 4.04
C LEU A 101 5.15 -1.85 3.43
N VAL A 102 4.57 -0.73 3.01
CA VAL A 102 3.29 -0.70 2.30
C VAL A 102 3.40 -1.43 0.96
N LEU A 103 4.43 -1.15 0.17
CA LEU A 103 4.65 -1.81 -1.12
C LEU A 103 4.89 -3.32 -0.96
N ILE A 104 5.74 -3.72 -0.01
CA ILE A 104 6.00 -5.13 0.30
C ILE A 104 4.71 -5.80 0.78
N GLY A 105 3.98 -5.16 1.69
CA GLY A 105 2.69 -5.64 2.19
C GLY A 105 1.68 -5.84 1.06
N TRP A 106 1.62 -4.91 0.12
CA TRP A 106 0.79 -4.99 -1.07
C TRP A 106 1.16 -6.19 -1.97
N MET A 107 2.45 -6.35 -2.28
CA MET A 107 2.93 -7.48 -3.08
C MET A 107 2.65 -8.82 -2.39
N LEU A 108 2.83 -8.90 -1.07
CA LEU A 108 2.53 -10.10 -0.28
C LEU A 108 1.03 -10.40 -0.25
N TYR A 109 0.19 -9.37 -0.09
CA TYR A 109 -1.26 -9.48 -0.13
C TYR A 109 -1.73 -10.03 -1.48
N GLN A 110 -1.26 -9.44 -2.59
CA GLN A 110 -1.57 -9.91 -3.95
C GLN A 110 -1.10 -11.35 -4.16
N ARG A 111 0.12 -11.70 -3.74
CA ARG A 111 0.63 -13.07 -3.86
C ARG A 111 -0.26 -14.07 -3.13
N ARG A 112 -0.81 -13.72 -1.96
CA ARG A 112 -1.71 -14.60 -1.21
C ARG A 112 -3.08 -14.71 -1.84
N ILE A 113 -3.68 -13.59 -2.27
CA ILE A 113 -4.99 -13.58 -2.94
C ILE A 113 -4.92 -14.34 -4.27
N TRP A 114 -3.86 -14.14 -5.06
CA TRP A 114 -3.67 -14.84 -6.31
C TRP A 114 -3.56 -16.35 -6.10
N ARG A 115 -2.78 -16.79 -5.11
CA ARG A 115 -2.69 -18.22 -4.73
C ARG A 115 -4.03 -18.81 -4.28
N ALA A 116 -4.85 -18.04 -3.59
CA ALA A 116 -6.17 -18.51 -3.18
C ALA A 116 -7.18 -18.54 -4.34
N SER A 117 -6.91 -17.79 -5.40
CA SER A 117 -7.73 -17.69 -6.61
C SER A 117 -7.26 -18.60 -7.75
N GLY A 118 -6.25 -19.46 -7.51
CA GLY A 118 -5.65 -20.35 -8.51
C GLY A 118 -6.65 -21.35 -9.13
N PRO A 119 -6.29 -21.96 -10.29
CA PRO A 119 -7.24 -22.68 -11.14
C PRO A 119 -7.98 -23.77 -10.36
N ARG A 120 -9.32 -23.74 -10.45
CA ARG A 120 -10.14 -24.92 -10.17
C ARG A 120 -10.05 -25.77 -11.43
N ASP A 121 -9.01 -26.58 -11.51
CA ASP A 121 -8.95 -27.71 -12.43
C ASP A 121 -9.63 -28.90 -11.76
#